data_AF-A0A8J6W3Y2-F1
#
_entry.id   AF-A0A8J6W3Y2-F1
#
_cell.length_a   1.000
_cell.length_b   1.000
_cell.length_c   1.000
_cell.angle_alpha   90.00
_cell.angle_beta   90.00
_cell.angle_gamma   90.00
#
_symmetry.space_group_name_H-M   'P 1'
#
loop_
_entity.id
_entity.type
_entity.pdbx_description
1 polymer ?
#
loop_
_entity_poly.entity_id
_entity_poly.type
_entity_poly.pdbx_seq_one_letter_code
_entity_poly.pdbx_strand_id
1 'polypeptide(L)'
;MKRALAFVLAPLCLGLVTTLPLPTLNGCSMLAWAQETRTYGSDGSDGRSGRSGRDGEAGPSQTTVADGTSVSFTLAGSDGEDGENGENGYRPSCGGQPRNVNYNLRAPDGGSGGNGGSGGSGGSGGNLTVYYGDRAALQRLSVDARGGRSGRGGRGGNGTIGCRCAVHEWEIQTCTGTPGQADYQCRANRYRCYDGSSGANGSFGRDGAAGADGQLWIVNQLEPLLSETPAIAVGLQTLVDQPVRLSRNLWAEKSGANALLAPGSRVNDIYREYTGRVEGDVSLIWQAPRPLESFAGGDVRTEIQPDGSLTATFPDSLWADYTTSRQADQLTITVTNAVRASDVTRLALGGVQGSGANLKAVVLDLAGESAYLTTQFRLTLKTTDGDPSDDRRLRYVTVYDDVVPAELVSLSGNRFELALGRLPIDRGPLTRGKYAQIEITAVRSLGTNSAEQSISWQGQF
;
A
#
# COMPACT_ATOMS: atom_id res chain seq x y z
N MET A 1 8.67 0.80 50.08
CA MET A 1 8.18 1.92 50.90
C MET A 1 7.35 2.86 50.02
N LYS A 2 6.24 3.34 50.58
CA LYS A 2 5.13 4.07 49.94
C LYS A 2 5.52 5.43 49.32
N ARG A 3 4.84 5.79 48.21
CA ARG A 3 4.24 7.11 47.84
C ARG A 3 4.05 7.12 46.31
N ALA A 4 2.85 7.00 45.73
CA ALA A 4 1.70 7.91 45.72
C ALA A 4 2.04 9.33 45.23
N LEU A 5 1.63 9.67 44.01
CA LEU A 5 1.25 11.05 43.64
C LEU A 5 0.33 11.03 42.41
N ALA A 6 -0.93 11.32 42.66
CA ALA A 6 -1.94 11.67 41.67
C ALA A 6 -1.77 13.15 41.32
N PHE A 7 -1.88 13.50 40.04
CA PHE A 7 -2.02 14.89 39.60
C PHE A 7 -3.45 15.14 39.13
N VAL A 8 -4.06 16.13 39.77
CA VAL A 8 -5.39 16.68 39.56
C VAL A 8 -5.35 17.61 38.34
N LEU A 9 -6.27 17.41 37.40
CA LEU A 9 -6.58 18.37 36.33
C LEU A 9 -7.80 19.19 36.76
N ALA A 10 -7.58 20.48 37.02
CA ALA A 10 -8.64 21.48 37.19
C ALA A 10 -8.69 22.36 35.94
N PRO A 11 -9.85 22.54 35.28
CA PRO A 11 -10.03 23.60 34.30
C PRO A 11 -10.52 24.88 34.98
N LEU A 12 -9.78 25.97 34.73
CA LEU A 12 -10.12 27.34 35.10
C LEU A 12 -11.46 27.77 34.48
N CYS A 13 -12.37 28.24 35.33
CA CYS A 13 -13.47 29.12 34.93
C CYS A 13 -12.93 30.56 34.79
N LEU A 14 -13.01 31.13 33.57
CA LEU A 14 -12.95 32.57 33.37
C LEU A 14 -14.33 33.04 32.91
N GLY A 15 -14.97 33.84 33.77
CA GLY A 15 -16.24 34.49 33.49
C GLY A 15 -16.04 35.74 32.64
N LEU A 16 -16.90 35.91 31.64
CA LEU A 16 -17.25 37.22 31.10
C LEU A 16 -18.76 37.37 31.21
N VAL A 17 -19.19 38.25 32.11
CA VAL A 17 -20.58 38.71 32.23
C VAL A 17 -20.76 39.83 31.21
N THR A 18 -21.62 39.61 30.21
CA THR A 18 -22.17 40.69 29.40
C THR A 18 -23.69 40.55 29.37
N THR A 19 -24.35 41.56 29.92
CA THR A 19 -25.81 41.69 30.00
C THR A 19 -26.32 42.42 28.76
N LEU A 20 -27.10 41.74 27.93
CA LEU A 20 -28.00 42.38 26.96
C LEU A 20 -29.35 41.62 26.93
N PRO A 21 -30.49 42.33 26.87
CA PRO A 21 -31.82 41.75 26.99
C PRO A 21 -32.28 41.16 25.64
N LEU A 22 -32.74 39.92 25.65
CA LEU A 22 -33.42 39.30 24.51
C LEU A 22 -34.93 39.21 24.76
N PRO A 23 -35.75 39.43 23.72
CA PRO A 23 -37.18 39.59 23.82
C PRO A 23 -37.90 38.28 24.15
N THR A 24 -39.06 38.44 24.79
CA THR A 24 -40.04 37.42 25.15
C THR A 24 -40.35 36.47 23.98
N LEU A 25 -39.73 35.30 23.98
CA LEU A 25 -40.18 34.15 23.21
C LEU A 25 -41.24 33.42 24.03
N ASN A 26 -42.51 33.64 23.67
CA ASN A 26 -43.63 32.75 23.96
C ASN A 26 -43.39 31.42 23.21
N GLY A 27 -42.48 30.60 23.73
CA GLY A 27 -42.19 29.26 23.24
C GLY A 27 -43.08 28.27 23.97
N CYS A 28 -44.09 27.75 23.27
CA CYS A 28 -44.84 26.58 23.69
C CYS A 28 -43.88 25.48 24.14
N SER A 29 -43.93 25.14 25.42
CA SER A 29 -43.27 23.98 26.03
C SER A 29 -43.87 22.70 25.45
N MET A 30 -43.53 22.38 24.20
CA MET A 30 -43.72 21.06 23.63
C MET A 30 -42.70 20.15 24.31
N LEU A 31 -43.03 19.72 25.54
CA LEU A 31 -42.47 18.51 26.12
C LEU A 31 -42.80 17.39 25.14
N ALA A 32 -41.85 17.06 24.27
CA ALA A 32 -41.89 15.81 23.51
C ALA A 32 -41.66 14.69 24.54
N TRP A 33 -42.75 14.14 25.07
CA TRP A 33 -42.72 12.92 25.87
C TRP A 33 -42.26 11.81 24.93
N ALA A 34 -40.96 11.54 24.90
CA ALA A 34 -40.44 10.34 24.25
C ALA A 34 -41.11 9.15 24.95
N GLN A 35 -42.06 8.50 24.28
CA GLN A 35 -42.74 7.34 24.84
C GLN A 35 -41.71 6.23 24.99
N GLU A 36 -41.33 5.97 26.23
CA GLU A 36 -40.38 4.93 26.61
C GLU A 36 -40.79 3.59 25.98
N THR A 37 -39.84 2.87 25.40
CA THR A 37 -40.07 1.50 24.90
C THR A 37 -39.43 0.53 25.88
N ARG A 38 -40.20 -0.43 26.41
CA ARG A 38 -39.71 -1.44 27.34
C ARG A 38 -39.81 -2.84 26.76
N THR A 39 -38.75 -3.61 26.88
CA THR A 39 -38.76 -5.02 26.51
C THR A 39 -39.42 -5.84 27.62
N TYR A 40 -40.25 -6.82 27.25
CA TYR A 40 -40.79 -7.82 28.18
C TYR A 40 -40.19 -9.18 27.86
N GLY A 41 -40.13 -10.12 28.81
CA GLY A 41 -39.48 -11.41 28.59
C GLY A 41 -37.95 -11.30 28.54
N SER A 42 -37.29 -12.25 27.86
CA SER A 42 -35.84 -12.24 27.67
C SER A 42 -35.46 -12.69 26.27
N ASP A 43 -34.49 -12.01 25.68
CA ASP A 43 -33.95 -12.35 24.35
C ASP A 43 -33.35 -13.76 24.32
N GLY A 44 -33.29 -14.31 23.12
CA GLY A 44 -32.53 -15.51 22.83
C GLY A 44 -31.04 -15.22 22.94
N SER A 45 -30.24 -16.25 23.19
CA SER A 45 -28.79 -16.12 23.21
C SER A 45 -28.17 -16.62 21.92
N ASP A 46 -27.15 -15.92 21.44
CA ASP A 46 -26.42 -16.33 20.25
C ASP A 46 -25.65 -17.64 20.47
N GLY A 47 -25.57 -18.45 19.43
CA GLY A 47 -24.71 -19.63 19.37
C GLY A 47 -23.25 -19.23 19.23
N ARG A 48 -22.36 -20.00 19.83
CA ARG A 48 -20.91 -19.78 19.71
C ARG A 48 -20.44 -20.14 18.31
N SER A 49 -19.50 -19.36 17.78
CA SER A 49 -18.83 -19.72 16.53
C SER A 49 -17.84 -20.86 16.77
N GLY A 50 -17.75 -21.77 15.81
CA GLY A 50 -16.77 -22.85 15.83
C GLY A 50 -15.36 -22.32 15.65
N ARG A 51 -14.40 -22.98 16.28
CA ARG A 51 -12.97 -22.67 16.13
C ARG A 51 -12.46 -23.09 14.76
N SER A 52 -11.60 -22.29 14.14
CA SER A 52 -10.88 -22.71 12.94
C SER A 52 -9.89 -23.84 13.24
N GLY A 53 -9.77 -24.78 12.31
CA GLY A 53 -8.74 -25.80 12.32
C GLY A 53 -7.35 -25.19 12.17
N ARG A 54 -6.34 -25.85 12.74
CA ARG A 54 -4.94 -25.47 12.58
C ARG A 54 -4.42 -25.91 11.22
N ASP A 55 -3.55 -25.09 10.64
CA ASP A 55 -2.78 -25.48 9.47
C ASP A 55 -1.78 -26.60 9.82
N GLY A 56 -1.52 -27.46 8.84
CA GLY A 56 -0.47 -28.45 8.89
C GLY A 56 0.92 -27.83 8.79
N GLU A 57 1.91 -28.55 9.30
CA GLU A 57 3.31 -28.17 9.32
C GLU A 57 4.01 -28.63 8.04
N ALA A 58 4.92 -27.79 7.53
CA ALA A 58 5.74 -28.14 6.39
C ALA A 58 6.72 -29.26 6.73
N GLY A 59 6.90 -30.19 5.79
CA GLY A 59 7.88 -31.26 5.91
C GLY A 59 9.33 -30.72 5.86
N PRO A 60 10.29 -31.41 6.50
CA PRO A 60 11.68 -30.98 6.52
C PRO A 60 12.30 -31.09 5.12
N SER A 61 13.15 -30.13 4.74
CA SER A 61 13.98 -30.25 3.53
C SER A 61 15.33 -30.86 3.86
N GLN A 62 15.89 -31.66 2.96
CA GLN A 62 17.17 -32.35 3.17
C GLN A 62 18.09 -32.27 1.95
N THR A 63 19.38 -32.45 2.22
CA THR A 63 20.44 -32.55 1.22
C THR A 63 21.22 -33.84 1.45
N THR A 64 21.48 -34.59 0.39
CA THR A 64 22.17 -35.88 0.48
C THR A 64 23.07 -36.13 -0.73
N VAL A 65 23.95 -37.13 -0.62
CA VAL A 65 24.78 -37.64 -1.70
C VAL A 65 24.31 -39.06 -2.04
N ALA A 66 23.98 -39.32 -3.30
CA ALA A 66 23.65 -40.64 -3.80
C ALA A 66 24.92 -41.41 -4.15
N ASP A 67 25.49 -42.09 -3.15
CA ASP A 67 26.69 -42.94 -3.27
C ASP A 67 26.39 -44.38 -3.70
N GLY A 68 25.11 -44.71 -3.89
CA GLY A 68 24.64 -46.05 -4.21
C GLY A 68 24.18 -46.88 -3.02
N THR A 69 24.12 -46.29 -1.83
CA THR A 69 23.45 -46.88 -0.66
C THR A 69 21.94 -46.61 -0.71
N SER A 70 21.13 -47.59 -0.31
CA SER A 70 19.68 -47.41 -0.20
C SER A 70 19.33 -46.57 1.04
N VAL A 71 18.57 -45.49 0.84
CA VAL A 71 18.18 -44.55 1.91
C VAL A 71 16.71 -44.16 1.74
N SER A 72 16.00 -43.95 2.85
CA SER A 72 14.62 -43.49 2.86
C SER A 72 14.48 -42.12 3.50
N PHE A 73 13.72 -41.23 2.88
CA PHE A 73 13.46 -39.86 3.31
C PHE A 73 11.97 -39.66 3.57
N THR A 74 11.63 -39.21 4.79
CA THR A 74 10.27 -38.81 5.15
C THR A 74 10.23 -37.29 5.26
N LEU A 75 9.77 -36.65 4.20
CA LEU A 75 9.71 -35.19 4.02
C LEU A 75 8.25 -34.72 3.89
N ALA A 76 7.27 -35.56 4.20
CA ALA A 76 5.86 -35.23 4.04
C ALA A 76 5.43 -34.08 4.95
N GLY A 77 4.56 -33.20 4.44
CA GLY A 77 3.86 -32.21 5.25
C GLY A 77 2.69 -32.84 6.01
N SER A 78 2.28 -32.24 7.13
CA SER A 78 1.17 -32.76 7.94
C SER A 78 -0.19 -32.24 7.46
N ASP A 79 -1.24 -33.01 7.75
CA ASP A 79 -2.63 -32.67 7.38
C ASP A 79 -3.12 -31.44 8.20
N GLY A 80 -3.93 -30.58 7.60
CA GLY A 80 -4.65 -29.52 8.29
C GLY A 80 -5.83 -30.07 9.10
N GLU A 81 -6.17 -29.42 10.20
CA GLU A 81 -7.31 -29.81 11.04
C GLU A 81 -8.64 -29.30 10.47
N ASP A 82 -9.73 -30.02 10.72
CA ASP A 82 -11.08 -29.56 10.40
C ASP A 82 -11.47 -28.36 11.28
N GLY A 83 -12.25 -27.44 10.71
CA GLY A 83 -12.92 -26.38 11.46
C GLY A 83 -14.13 -26.92 12.21
N GLU A 84 -14.36 -26.41 13.42
CA GLU A 84 -15.50 -26.81 14.25
C GLU A 84 -16.79 -26.16 13.73
N ASN A 85 -17.92 -26.83 13.96
CA ASN A 85 -19.23 -26.27 13.63
C ASN A 85 -19.59 -25.12 14.59
N GLY A 86 -20.30 -24.12 14.09
CA GLY A 86 -20.98 -23.14 14.91
C GLY A 86 -22.19 -23.74 15.62
N GLU A 87 -22.45 -23.29 16.84
CA GLU A 87 -23.61 -23.69 17.62
C GLU A 87 -24.87 -22.97 17.13
N ASN A 88 -26.03 -23.58 17.34
CA ASN A 88 -27.31 -22.91 17.07
C ASN A 88 -27.55 -21.77 18.07
N GLY A 89 -28.27 -20.75 17.64
CA GLY A 89 -28.85 -19.77 18.54
C GLY A 89 -29.93 -20.41 19.41
N TYR A 90 -30.19 -19.81 20.56
CA TYR A 90 -31.22 -20.26 21.49
C TYR A 90 -32.45 -19.35 21.41
N ARG A 91 -33.61 -19.96 21.57
CA ARG A 91 -34.89 -19.24 21.47
C ARG A 91 -35.05 -18.24 22.63
N PRO A 92 -35.69 -17.09 22.37
CA PRO A 92 -36.09 -16.16 23.42
C PRO A 92 -37.17 -16.75 24.32
N SER A 93 -37.28 -16.20 25.53
CA SER A 93 -38.43 -16.42 26.41
C SER A 93 -39.42 -15.28 26.24
N CYS A 94 -40.49 -15.52 25.47
CA CYS A 94 -41.45 -14.47 25.13
C CYS A 94 -42.24 -13.92 26.33
N GLY A 95 -42.34 -14.67 27.43
CA GLY A 95 -43.15 -14.29 28.58
C GLY A 95 -44.60 -13.93 28.21
N GLY A 96 -45.29 -13.24 29.13
CA GLY A 96 -46.60 -12.66 28.86
C GLY A 96 -46.47 -11.17 28.54
N GLN A 97 -47.03 -10.72 27.41
CA GLN A 97 -47.08 -9.30 27.07
C GLN A 97 -47.90 -8.53 28.12
N PRO A 98 -47.34 -7.49 28.79
CA PRO A 98 -48.10 -6.61 29.67
C PRO A 98 -49.24 -5.91 28.92
N ARG A 99 -50.40 -5.77 29.55
CA ARG A 99 -51.59 -5.14 28.96
C ARG A 99 -51.84 -3.78 29.56
N ASN A 100 -52.34 -2.84 28.74
CA ASN A 100 -52.78 -1.51 29.16
C ASN A 100 -51.71 -0.71 29.92
N VAL A 101 -50.46 -0.75 29.45
CA VAL A 101 -49.34 0.00 30.05
C VAL A 101 -49.09 1.31 29.32
N ASN A 102 -48.61 2.33 30.04
CA ASN A 102 -48.43 3.70 29.52
C ASN A 102 -47.07 3.93 28.84
N TYR A 103 -46.54 2.90 28.16
CA TYR A 103 -45.27 2.91 27.45
C TYR A 103 -45.31 1.92 26.27
N ASN A 104 -44.45 2.10 25.28
CA ASN A 104 -44.33 1.18 24.15
C ASN A 104 -43.66 -0.13 24.59
N LEU A 105 -43.94 -1.22 23.91
CA LEU A 105 -43.35 -2.53 24.19
C LEU A 105 -42.49 -3.02 23.03
N ARG A 106 -41.49 -3.85 23.35
CA ARG A 106 -40.75 -4.64 22.37
C ARG A 106 -40.74 -6.10 22.82
N ALA A 107 -41.09 -7.01 21.91
CA ALA A 107 -40.99 -8.44 22.15
C ALA A 107 -39.53 -8.91 22.01
N PRO A 108 -39.13 -9.98 22.73
CA PRO A 108 -37.76 -10.47 22.70
C PRO A 108 -37.26 -10.92 21.32
N ASP A 109 -36.01 -10.59 21.03
CA ASP A 109 -35.31 -10.98 19.81
C ASP A 109 -34.82 -12.44 19.88
N GLY A 110 -34.76 -13.13 18.73
CA GLY A 110 -34.21 -14.47 18.64
C GLY A 110 -32.69 -14.50 18.58
N GLY A 111 -32.06 -15.50 19.19
CA GLY A 111 -30.60 -15.67 19.14
C GLY A 111 -30.14 -16.12 17.75
N SER A 112 -29.03 -15.57 17.28
CA SER A 112 -28.37 -15.93 16.02
C SER A 112 -27.53 -17.20 16.15
N GLY A 113 -27.37 -17.95 15.08
CA GLY A 113 -26.46 -19.09 15.01
C GLY A 113 -25.01 -18.64 14.89
N GLY A 114 -24.09 -19.40 15.49
CA GLY A 114 -22.65 -19.15 15.36
C GLY A 114 -22.12 -19.57 13.99
N ASN A 115 -21.05 -18.94 13.53
CA ASN A 115 -20.40 -19.31 12.28
C ASN A 115 -19.58 -20.59 12.44
N GLY A 116 -19.47 -21.39 11.38
CA GLY A 116 -18.51 -22.49 11.34
C GLY A 116 -17.07 -21.98 11.20
N GLY A 117 -16.13 -22.64 11.89
CA GLY A 117 -14.71 -22.36 11.76
C GLY A 117 -14.17 -22.82 10.39
N SER A 118 -13.15 -22.15 9.86
CA SER A 118 -12.49 -22.60 8.63
C SER A 118 -11.65 -23.85 8.88
N GLY A 119 -11.51 -24.72 7.90
CA GLY A 119 -10.53 -25.80 7.91
C GLY A 119 -9.12 -25.27 7.71
N GLY A 120 -8.14 -25.92 8.35
CA GLY A 120 -6.72 -25.62 8.18
C GLY A 120 -6.19 -26.15 6.85
N SER A 121 -5.19 -25.47 6.30
CA SER A 121 -4.48 -25.93 5.09
C SER A 121 -3.50 -27.05 5.43
N GLY A 122 -3.26 -27.98 4.51
CA GLY A 122 -2.22 -28.99 4.66
C GLY A 122 -0.82 -28.39 4.48
N GLY A 123 0.15 -28.87 5.25
CA GLY A 123 1.55 -28.45 5.12
C GLY A 123 2.18 -28.98 3.84
N SER A 124 3.06 -28.20 3.22
CA SER A 124 3.79 -28.65 2.02
C SER A 124 4.84 -29.72 2.37
N GLY A 125 5.10 -30.64 1.44
CA GLY A 125 6.24 -31.54 1.53
C GLY A 125 7.57 -30.79 1.40
N GLY A 126 8.60 -31.29 2.08
CA GLY A 126 9.95 -30.75 2.05
C GLY A 126 10.72 -31.13 0.79
N ASN A 127 11.67 -30.28 0.40
CA ASN A 127 12.48 -30.48 -0.80
C ASN A 127 13.64 -31.43 -0.52
N LEU A 128 14.08 -32.16 -1.55
CA LEU A 128 15.28 -32.99 -1.50
C LEU A 128 16.30 -32.50 -2.53
N THR A 129 17.51 -32.17 -2.07
CA THR A 129 18.66 -31.92 -2.95
C THR A 129 19.59 -33.12 -2.95
N VAL A 130 19.87 -33.68 -4.12
CA VAL A 130 20.70 -34.89 -4.28
C VAL A 130 21.90 -34.61 -5.16
N TYR A 131 23.09 -34.80 -4.59
CA TYR A 131 24.36 -34.82 -5.29
C TYR A 131 24.65 -36.25 -5.75
N TYR A 132 24.99 -36.46 -7.02
CA TYR A 132 25.20 -37.80 -7.57
C TYR A 132 26.35 -37.83 -8.58
N GLY A 133 27.06 -38.95 -8.64
CA GLY A 133 28.05 -39.22 -9.69
C GLY A 133 27.55 -40.20 -10.76
N ASP A 134 26.70 -41.15 -10.37
CA ASP A 134 26.00 -42.06 -11.28
C ASP A 134 24.48 -41.87 -11.09
N ARG A 135 23.80 -41.55 -12.19
CA ARG A 135 22.35 -41.31 -12.17
C ARG A 135 21.56 -42.54 -11.74
N ALA A 136 22.07 -43.75 -11.99
CA ALA A 136 21.41 -44.98 -11.55
C ALA A 136 21.37 -45.11 -10.01
N ALA A 137 22.25 -44.41 -9.28
CA ALA A 137 22.24 -44.40 -7.82
C ALA A 137 20.98 -43.75 -7.24
N LEU A 138 20.32 -42.83 -7.99
CA LEU A 138 19.08 -42.18 -7.57
C LEU A 138 17.94 -43.17 -7.32
N GLN A 139 17.93 -44.30 -8.05
CA GLN A 139 16.90 -45.35 -7.94
C GLN A 139 16.95 -46.11 -6.60
N ARG A 140 17.96 -45.86 -5.78
CA ARG A 140 18.10 -46.44 -4.43
C ARG A 140 17.52 -45.52 -3.34
N LEU A 141 17.09 -44.31 -3.69
CA LEU A 141 16.53 -43.34 -2.76
C LEU A 141 15.00 -43.45 -2.75
N SER A 142 14.43 -43.82 -1.61
CA SER A 142 12.98 -43.82 -1.37
C SER A 142 12.59 -42.49 -0.73
N VAL A 143 11.66 -41.75 -1.34
CA VAL A 143 11.30 -40.39 -0.87
C VAL A 143 9.80 -40.26 -0.72
N ASP A 144 9.32 -39.88 0.47
CA ASP A 144 7.93 -39.45 0.70
C ASP A 144 7.93 -37.95 1.03
N ALA A 145 7.71 -37.11 0.02
CA ALA A 145 7.63 -35.66 0.15
C ALA A 145 6.23 -35.15 -0.23
N ARG A 146 5.18 -35.92 0.05
CA ARG A 146 3.81 -35.48 -0.24
C ARG A 146 3.39 -34.27 0.60
N GLY A 147 2.57 -33.42 0.02
CA GLY A 147 1.83 -32.42 0.77
C GLY A 147 0.74 -33.06 1.65
N GLY A 148 0.47 -32.41 2.78
CA GLY A 148 -0.63 -32.75 3.67
C GLY A 148 -2.00 -32.43 3.06
N ARG A 149 -3.04 -33.09 3.56
CA ARG A 149 -4.44 -32.87 3.16
C ARG A 149 -4.99 -31.60 3.81
N SER A 150 -5.95 -30.98 3.14
CA SER A 150 -6.73 -29.89 3.70
C SER A 150 -7.73 -30.38 4.76
N GLY A 151 -7.93 -29.58 5.79
CA GLY A 151 -9.06 -29.69 6.71
C GLY A 151 -10.35 -29.12 6.09
N ARG A 152 -11.50 -29.65 6.52
CA ARG A 152 -12.83 -29.21 6.09
C ARG A 152 -13.32 -28.02 6.91
N GLY A 153 -14.09 -27.14 6.29
CA GLY A 153 -14.79 -26.07 6.98
C GLY A 153 -15.95 -26.60 7.84
N GLY A 154 -16.10 -26.01 9.03
CA GLY A 154 -17.22 -26.27 9.92
C GLY A 154 -18.53 -25.70 9.38
N ARG A 155 -19.66 -26.27 9.80
CA ARG A 155 -20.99 -25.79 9.43
C ARG A 155 -21.42 -24.60 10.28
N GLY A 156 -22.15 -23.66 9.68
CA GLY A 156 -22.82 -22.61 10.45
C GLY A 156 -24.02 -23.15 11.24
N GLY A 157 -24.25 -22.59 12.42
CA GLY A 157 -25.41 -22.87 13.25
C GLY A 157 -26.65 -22.13 12.79
N ASN A 158 -27.83 -22.62 13.15
CA ASN A 158 -29.10 -21.97 12.80
C ASN A 158 -29.46 -20.88 13.81
N GLY A 159 -29.98 -19.76 13.31
CA GLY A 159 -30.63 -18.74 14.13
C GLY A 159 -32.04 -19.16 14.56
N THR A 160 -32.63 -18.40 15.48
CA THR A 160 -33.97 -18.66 16.02
C THR A 160 -34.91 -17.49 15.80
N ILE A 161 -36.21 -17.78 15.77
CA ILE A 161 -37.25 -16.78 15.52
C ILE A 161 -37.48 -15.95 16.79
N GLY A 162 -37.63 -14.64 16.63
CA GLY A 162 -38.03 -13.72 17.69
C GLY A 162 -39.49 -13.87 18.12
N CYS A 163 -39.82 -13.31 19.27
CA CYS A 163 -41.18 -13.34 19.81
C CYS A 163 -42.10 -12.36 19.07
N ARG A 164 -43.39 -12.70 18.97
CA ARG A 164 -44.41 -11.82 18.38
C ARG A 164 -45.28 -11.18 19.46
N CYS A 165 -45.64 -9.92 19.24
CA CYS A 165 -46.61 -9.21 20.05
C CYS A 165 -48.00 -9.83 19.85
N ALA A 166 -48.70 -10.10 20.96
CA ALA A 166 -50.09 -10.54 20.92
C ALA A 166 -51.03 -9.37 20.58
N VAL A 167 -50.70 -8.16 21.05
CA VAL A 167 -51.43 -6.93 20.77
C VAL A 167 -50.44 -5.86 20.30
N HIS A 168 -50.64 -5.33 19.10
CA HIS A 168 -49.66 -4.43 18.46
C HIS A 168 -49.86 -2.97 18.83
N GLU A 169 -51.03 -2.59 19.33
CA GLU A 169 -51.33 -1.22 19.72
C GLU A 169 -52.50 -1.12 20.70
N TRP A 170 -52.47 -0.09 21.54
CA TRP A 170 -53.56 0.27 22.45
C TRP A 170 -53.50 1.75 22.81
N GLU A 171 -54.58 2.27 23.38
CA GLU A 171 -54.69 3.67 23.80
C GLU A 171 -55.01 3.75 25.29
N ILE A 172 -54.37 4.69 25.99
CA ILE A 172 -54.66 4.99 27.40
C ILE A 172 -55.07 6.45 27.48
N GLN A 173 -56.26 6.68 28.03
CA GLN A 173 -56.76 8.01 28.31
C GLN A 173 -56.23 8.47 29.67
N THR A 174 -55.46 9.56 29.67
CA THR A 174 -54.99 10.22 30.89
C THR A 174 -55.73 11.54 31.03
N CYS A 175 -56.40 11.73 32.17
CA CYS A 175 -57.15 12.96 32.44
C CYS A 175 -56.47 13.75 33.55
N THR A 176 -56.30 15.05 33.34
CA THR A 176 -55.84 16.03 34.34
C THR A 176 -57.01 16.91 34.74
N GLY A 177 -57.02 17.42 35.98
CA GLY A 177 -58.12 18.23 36.52
C GLY A 177 -59.23 17.37 37.16
N THR A 178 -60.25 18.02 37.71
CA THR A 178 -61.37 17.33 38.39
C THR A 178 -62.56 17.19 37.45
N PRO A 179 -63.14 15.98 37.27
CA PRO A 179 -64.32 15.80 36.42
C PRO A 179 -65.42 16.82 36.74
N GLY A 180 -65.85 17.59 35.74
CA GLY A 180 -66.85 18.65 35.87
C GLY A 180 -66.31 20.07 36.08
N GLN A 181 -64.98 20.25 36.18
CA GLN A 181 -64.32 21.56 36.23
C GLN A 181 -63.74 21.96 34.86
N ALA A 182 -63.54 23.26 34.64
CA ALA A 182 -63.02 23.79 33.37
C ALA A 182 -61.57 23.36 33.07
N ASP A 183 -60.82 22.91 34.08
CA ASP A 183 -59.46 22.39 33.95
C ASP A 183 -59.41 20.88 33.64
N TYR A 184 -60.57 20.21 33.55
CA TYR A 184 -60.64 18.78 33.21
C TYR A 184 -60.32 18.55 31.72
N GLN A 185 -59.18 17.94 31.45
CA GLN A 185 -58.74 17.60 30.10
C GLN A 185 -58.26 16.17 30.05
N CYS A 186 -58.83 15.39 29.13
CA CYS A 186 -58.38 14.04 28.84
C CYS A 186 -57.61 14.00 27.54
N ARG A 187 -56.47 13.32 27.54
CA ARG A 187 -55.69 13.03 26.35
C ARG A 187 -55.56 11.52 26.17
N ALA A 188 -55.91 11.03 24.98
CA ALA A 188 -55.62 9.66 24.59
C ALA A 188 -54.18 9.57 24.08
N ASN A 189 -53.37 8.74 24.73
CA ASN A 189 -52.02 8.43 24.29
C ASN A 189 -52.02 7.02 23.68
N ARG A 190 -51.58 6.89 22.43
CA ARG A 190 -51.43 5.60 21.74
C ARG A 190 -50.06 5.03 21.99
N TYR A 191 -50.00 3.73 22.24
CA TYR A 191 -48.79 2.95 22.46
C TYR A 191 -48.78 1.75 21.51
N ARG A 192 -47.59 1.23 21.21
CA ARG A 192 -47.36 0.13 20.26
C ARG A 192 -46.46 -0.93 20.85
N CYS A 193 -46.60 -2.15 20.33
CA CYS A 193 -45.69 -3.26 20.55
C CYS A 193 -45.00 -3.61 19.23
N TYR A 194 -43.67 -3.76 19.27
CA TYR A 194 -42.86 -4.21 18.13
C TYR A 194 -42.42 -5.66 18.33
N ASP A 195 -42.62 -6.48 17.30
CA ASP A 195 -42.12 -7.86 17.29
C ASP A 195 -40.60 -7.91 17.46
N GLY A 196 -40.13 -9.01 18.03
CA GLY A 196 -38.73 -9.37 18.08
C GLY A 196 -38.24 -9.83 16.71
N SER A 197 -37.06 -9.38 16.34
CA SER A 197 -36.32 -9.83 15.18
C SER A 197 -35.91 -11.30 15.31
N SER A 198 -35.79 -11.99 14.18
CA SER A 198 -35.24 -13.35 14.14
C SER A 198 -33.72 -13.28 14.03
N GLY A 199 -33.04 -14.16 14.76
CA GLY A 199 -31.59 -14.33 14.67
C GLY A 199 -31.18 -14.89 13.31
N ALA A 200 -30.00 -14.48 12.83
CA ALA A 200 -29.47 -14.93 11.56
C ALA A 200 -28.87 -16.35 11.69
N ASN A 201 -28.81 -17.08 10.58
CA ASN A 201 -27.99 -18.30 10.50
C ASN A 201 -26.52 -17.93 10.37
N GLY A 202 -25.65 -18.71 11.01
CA GLY A 202 -24.21 -18.61 10.84
C GLY A 202 -23.76 -19.08 9.47
N SER A 203 -22.63 -18.56 9.01
CA SER A 203 -22.00 -18.97 7.75
C SER A 203 -21.25 -20.30 7.89
N PHE A 204 -21.16 -21.07 6.81
CA PHE A 204 -20.22 -22.19 6.70
C PHE A 204 -18.78 -21.68 6.65
N GLY A 205 -17.89 -22.35 7.36
CA GLY A 205 -16.45 -22.18 7.24
C GLY A 205 -15.95 -22.66 5.88
N ARG A 206 -14.80 -22.14 5.45
CA ARG A 206 -14.17 -22.56 4.19
C ARG A 206 -13.29 -23.78 4.42
N ASP A 207 -13.20 -24.66 3.43
CA ASP A 207 -12.18 -25.73 3.43
C ASP A 207 -10.78 -25.12 3.28
N GLY A 208 -9.78 -25.78 3.86
CA GLY A 208 -8.37 -25.42 3.67
C GLY A 208 -7.84 -25.82 2.29
N ALA A 209 -6.61 -25.40 1.99
CA ALA A 209 -5.91 -25.86 0.77
C ALA A 209 -5.09 -27.12 1.06
N ALA A 210 -4.93 -28.00 0.07
CA ALA A 210 -3.98 -29.12 0.20
C ALA A 210 -2.53 -28.58 0.09
N GLY A 211 -1.60 -29.21 0.80
CA GLY A 211 -0.18 -28.92 0.70
C GLY A 211 0.38 -29.36 -0.65
N ALA A 212 1.41 -28.66 -1.12
CA ALA A 212 2.12 -29.06 -2.33
C ALA A 212 3.09 -30.21 -2.04
N ASP A 213 3.30 -31.11 -3.00
CA ASP A 213 4.38 -32.11 -2.93
C ASP A 213 5.74 -31.39 -3.07
N GLY A 214 6.74 -31.86 -2.32
CA GLY A 214 8.10 -31.32 -2.29
C GLY A 214 8.86 -31.55 -3.60
N GLN A 215 9.80 -30.66 -3.90
CA GLN A 215 10.56 -30.66 -5.14
C GLN A 215 11.90 -31.39 -5.02
N LEU A 216 12.23 -32.18 -6.03
CA LEU A 216 13.55 -32.78 -6.19
C LEU A 216 14.50 -31.82 -6.94
N TRP A 217 15.69 -31.65 -6.39
CA TRP A 217 16.81 -30.95 -7.01
C TRP A 217 17.96 -31.94 -7.15
N ILE A 218 18.52 -32.10 -8.35
CA ILE A 218 19.62 -33.04 -8.58
C ILE A 218 20.84 -32.31 -9.15
N VAL A 219 22.02 -32.74 -8.71
CA VAL A 219 23.30 -32.15 -9.09
C VAL A 219 24.26 -33.27 -9.48
N ASN A 220 24.71 -33.27 -10.74
CA ASN A 220 25.61 -34.31 -11.29
C ASN A 220 27.09 -34.05 -10.93
N GLN A 221 27.36 -33.94 -9.63
CA GLN A 221 28.68 -33.86 -9.02
C GLN A 221 28.54 -34.24 -7.54
N LEU A 222 29.64 -34.60 -6.88
CA LEU A 222 29.63 -35.01 -5.47
C LEU A 222 29.94 -33.84 -4.54
N GLU A 223 30.64 -32.83 -5.05
CA GLU A 223 30.99 -31.63 -4.32
C GLU A 223 29.79 -30.69 -4.19
N PRO A 224 29.53 -30.12 -3.01
CA PRO A 224 28.50 -29.11 -2.82
C PRO A 224 28.66 -27.93 -3.78
N LEU A 225 27.53 -27.40 -4.26
CA LEU A 225 27.55 -26.19 -5.09
C LEU A 225 28.12 -25.01 -4.31
N LEU A 226 28.95 -24.22 -4.97
CA LEU A 226 29.41 -22.95 -4.41
C LEU A 226 28.23 -22.00 -4.20
N SER A 227 28.27 -21.25 -3.10
CA SER A 227 27.32 -20.16 -2.86
C SER A 227 27.27 -19.22 -4.05
N GLU A 228 26.07 -18.78 -4.41
CA GLU A 228 25.85 -17.84 -5.50
C GLU A 228 25.60 -16.43 -4.98
N THR A 229 26.01 -15.45 -5.77
CA THR A 229 25.72 -14.02 -5.57
C THR A 229 25.08 -13.51 -6.85
N PRO A 230 23.78 -13.79 -7.08
CA PRO A 230 23.13 -13.48 -8.36
C PRO A 230 22.90 -11.97 -8.52
N ALA A 231 22.76 -11.24 -7.42
CA ALA A 231 22.63 -9.79 -7.41
C ALA A 231 23.20 -9.21 -6.11
N ILE A 232 23.75 -8.00 -6.19
CA ILE A 232 24.30 -7.27 -5.04
C ILE A 232 24.15 -5.77 -5.27
N ALA A 233 23.88 -5.03 -4.19
CA ALA A 233 23.92 -3.58 -4.18
C ALA A 233 25.28 -3.14 -3.64
N VAL A 234 26.03 -2.36 -4.42
CA VAL A 234 27.39 -1.96 -4.09
C VAL A 234 27.56 -0.46 -4.26
N GLY A 235 28.18 0.18 -3.28
CA GLY A 235 28.48 1.60 -3.34
C GLY A 235 29.41 1.92 -4.51
N LEU A 236 29.22 3.10 -5.11
CA LEU A 236 30.00 3.53 -6.28
C LEU A 236 31.52 3.44 -6.08
N GLN A 237 32.03 3.86 -4.92
CA GLN A 237 33.45 3.83 -4.61
C GLN A 237 34.01 2.41 -4.69
N THR A 238 33.32 1.45 -4.06
CA THR A 238 33.74 0.05 -4.08
C THR A 238 33.78 -0.51 -5.49
N LEU A 239 32.81 -0.13 -6.35
CA LEU A 239 32.74 -0.59 -7.74
C LEU A 239 33.81 0.02 -8.67
N VAL A 240 34.35 1.20 -8.29
CA VAL A 240 35.51 1.82 -8.93
C VAL A 240 36.81 1.18 -8.47
N ASP A 241 36.94 0.93 -7.17
CA ASP A 241 38.18 0.41 -6.58
C ASP A 241 38.43 -1.05 -6.99
N GLN A 242 37.38 -1.85 -7.11
CA GLN A 242 37.49 -3.26 -7.48
C GLN A 242 36.26 -3.78 -8.22
N PRO A 243 36.45 -4.69 -9.21
CA PRO A 243 35.35 -5.41 -9.81
C PRO A 243 34.57 -6.24 -8.78
N VAL A 244 33.26 -6.31 -8.95
CA VAL A 244 32.36 -7.13 -8.13
C VAL A 244 32.01 -8.40 -8.90
N ARG A 245 32.36 -9.55 -8.31
CA ARG A 245 32.06 -10.88 -8.86
C ARG A 245 30.61 -11.27 -8.56
N LEU A 246 29.86 -11.53 -9.61
CA LEU A 246 28.53 -12.12 -9.58
C LEU A 246 28.59 -13.59 -9.98
N SER A 247 27.63 -14.37 -9.50
CA SER A 247 27.52 -15.77 -9.85
C SER A 247 26.09 -16.28 -9.70
N ARG A 248 25.71 -17.23 -10.55
CA ARG A 248 24.39 -17.88 -10.52
C ARG A 248 24.51 -19.34 -10.96
N ASN A 249 23.94 -20.24 -10.16
CA ASN A 249 23.78 -21.64 -10.49
C ASN A 249 22.58 -21.78 -11.44
N LEU A 250 22.77 -22.56 -12.50
CA LEU A 250 21.79 -22.77 -13.56
C LEU A 250 21.05 -24.08 -13.34
N TRP A 251 19.74 -24.02 -13.52
CA TRP A 251 18.84 -25.14 -13.28
C TRP A 251 17.89 -25.32 -14.46
N ALA A 252 17.87 -26.52 -15.03
CA ALA A 252 16.87 -26.93 -16.01
C ALA A 252 15.67 -27.56 -15.31
N GLU A 253 14.47 -27.19 -15.74
CA GLU A 253 13.24 -27.88 -15.33
C GLU A 253 13.04 -29.14 -16.17
N LYS A 254 12.73 -30.26 -15.51
CA LYS A 254 12.46 -31.54 -16.15
C LYS A 254 11.31 -32.26 -15.43
N SER A 255 10.66 -33.20 -16.12
CA SER A 255 9.58 -34.03 -15.58
C SER A 255 10.02 -35.48 -15.36
N GLY A 256 9.23 -36.28 -14.64
CA GLY A 256 9.52 -37.68 -14.36
C GLY A 256 10.39 -37.89 -13.13
N ALA A 257 10.35 -37.00 -12.14
CA ALA A 257 11.13 -37.10 -10.91
C ALA A 257 10.93 -38.44 -10.19
N ASN A 258 9.69 -38.92 -10.11
CA ASN A 258 9.35 -40.17 -9.44
C ASN A 258 9.96 -41.40 -10.12
N ALA A 259 10.24 -41.33 -11.44
CA ALA A 259 10.90 -42.39 -12.19
C ALA A 259 12.43 -42.42 -11.99
N LEU A 260 13.02 -41.36 -11.44
CA LEU A 260 14.44 -41.31 -11.09
C LEU A 260 14.73 -41.95 -9.73
N LEU A 261 13.72 -42.00 -8.86
CA LEU A 261 13.82 -42.46 -7.48
C LEU A 261 13.41 -43.93 -7.35
N ALA A 262 13.52 -44.47 -6.14
CA ALA A 262 13.08 -45.84 -5.86
C ALA A 262 11.56 -45.99 -6.07
N PRO A 263 11.08 -47.17 -6.51
CA PRO A 263 9.65 -47.43 -6.68
C PRO A 263 8.84 -47.10 -5.42
N GLY A 264 7.72 -46.40 -5.60
CA GLY A 264 6.86 -45.96 -4.48
C GLY A 264 7.22 -44.60 -3.89
N SER A 265 8.30 -43.96 -4.36
CA SER A 265 8.59 -42.56 -4.02
C SER A 265 7.48 -41.63 -4.50
N ARG A 266 7.25 -40.58 -3.74
CA ARG A 266 6.30 -39.51 -4.04
C ARG A 266 6.93 -38.15 -3.80
N VAL A 267 7.22 -37.47 -4.90
CA VAL A 267 7.67 -36.08 -4.97
C VAL A 267 6.90 -35.36 -6.08
N ASN A 268 7.02 -34.04 -6.15
CA ASN A 268 6.60 -33.31 -7.34
C ASN A 268 7.29 -33.90 -8.57
N ASP A 269 6.50 -34.26 -9.59
CA ASP A 269 7.06 -34.91 -10.78
C ASP A 269 7.96 -33.97 -11.60
N ILE A 270 7.82 -32.66 -11.40
CA ILE A 270 8.71 -31.63 -11.93
C ILE A 270 9.89 -31.43 -10.98
N TYR A 271 11.10 -31.70 -11.48
CA TYR A 271 12.36 -31.55 -10.76
C TYR A 271 13.30 -30.55 -11.43
N ARG A 272 14.29 -30.10 -10.66
CA ARG A 272 15.35 -29.18 -11.09
C ARG A 272 16.66 -29.94 -11.25
N GLU A 273 17.26 -29.88 -12.43
CA GLU A 273 18.58 -30.45 -12.69
C GLU A 273 19.61 -29.34 -12.86
N TYR A 274 20.68 -29.40 -12.08
CA TYR A 274 21.78 -28.46 -12.20
C TYR A 274 22.48 -28.62 -13.56
N THR A 275 22.62 -27.52 -14.30
CA THR A 275 23.24 -27.51 -15.65
C THR A 275 24.59 -26.82 -15.69
N GLY A 276 25.00 -26.19 -14.59
CA GLY A 276 26.26 -25.46 -14.53
C GLY A 276 26.10 -24.14 -13.80
N ARG A 277 27.11 -23.28 -13.91
CA ARG A 277 27.17 -21.98 -13.25
C ARG A 277 27.68 -20.95 -14.23
N VAL A 278 27.12 -19.75 -14.14
CA VAL A 278 27.63 -18.57 -14.84
C VAL A 278 28.19 -17.61 -13.80
N GLU A 279 29.27 -16.95 -14.20
CA GLU A 279 29.95 -15.95 -13.39
C GLU A 279 30.26 -14.74 -14.27
N GLY A 280 30.41 -13.60 -13.62
CA GLY A 280 30.85 -12.40 -14.32
C GLY A 280 31.21 -11.28 -13.36
N ASP A 281 32.02 -10.35 -13.84
CA ASP A 281 32.52 -9.22 -13.08
C ASP A 281 31.89 -7.93 -13.58
N VAL A 282 31.47 -7.08 -12.64
CA VAL A 282 30.99 -5.74 -12.95
C VAL A 282 31.98 -4.73 -12.38
N SER A 283 32.41 -3.79 -13.21
CA SER A 283 33.35 -2.73 -12.85
C SER A 283 32.82 -1.37 -13.31
N LEU A 284 33.20 -0.31 -12.58
CA LEU A 284 32.83 1.05 -12.91
C LEU A 284 34.08 1.90 -13.15
N ILE A 285 34.08 2.63 -14.26
CA ILE A 285 35.06 3.65 -14.59
C ILE A 285 34.39 5.01 -14.45
N TRP A 286 34.93 5.84 -13.57
CA TRP A 286 34.44 7.19 -13.34
C TRP A 286 35.22 8.20 -14.19
N GLN A 287 34.56 8.77 -15.21
CA GLN A 287 35.12 9.82 -16.07
C GLN A 287 34.35 11.14 -15.96
N ALA A 288 33.37 11.22 -15.06
CA ALA A 288 32.63 12.44 -14.85
C ALA A 288 33.54 13.55 -14.31
N PRO A 289 33.31 14.81 -14.71
CA PRO A 289 34.16 15.94 -14.30
C PRO A 289 34.11 16.21 -12.79
N ARG A 290 33.04 15.73 -12.12
CA ARG A 290 32.87 15.90 -10.68
C ARG A 290 33.40 14.70 -9.90
N PRO A 291 34.01 14.93 -8.73
CA PRO A 291 34.56 13.86 -7.92
C PRO A 291 33.47 12.89 -7.43
N LEU A 292 33.79 11.60 -7.38
CA LEU A 292 32.86 10.52 -7.04
C LEU A 292 32.22 10.71 -5.65
N GLU A 293 33.00 11.26 -4.72
CA GLU A 293 32.62 11.53 -3.33
C GLU A 293 31.42 12.48 -3.24
N SER A 294 31.23 13.34 -4.25
CA SER A 294 30.05 14.21 -4.35
C SER A 294 28.75 13.44 -4.54
N PHE A 295 28.82 12.16 -4.88
CA PHE A 295 27.69 11.24 -5.13
C PHE A 295 27.63 10.08 -4.14
N ALA A 296 28.38 10.17 -3.03
CA ALA A 296 28.32 9.18 -1.97
C ALA A 296 26.87 9.01 -1.43
N GLY A 297 26.52 7.77 -1.06
CA GLY A 297 25.22 7.42 -0.48
C GLY A 297 24.22 6.76 -1.44
N GLY A 298 24.64 6.39 -2.65
CA GLY A 298 23.86 5.58 -3.58
C GLY A 298 24.56 4.26 -3.93
N ASP A 299 23.80 3.17 -3.91
CA ASP A 299 24.29 1.84 -4.29
C ASP A 299 23.84 1.49 -5.70
N VAL A 300 24.78 1.03 -6.53
CA VAL A 300 24.48 0.46 -7.84
C VAL A 300 24.09 -1.01 -7.63
N ARG A 301 22.89 -1.37 -8.06
CA ARG A 301 22.46 -2.76 -8.06
C ARG A 301 23.02 -3.45 -9.29
N THR A 302 23.86 -4.45 -9.11
CA THR A 302 24.39 -5.29 -10.18
C THR A 302 23.75 -6.68 -10.12
N GLU A 303 23.51 -7.29 -11.27
CA GLU A 303 22.85 -8.59 -11.37
C GLU A 303 23.32 -9.38 -12.59
N ILE A 304 23.50 -10.70 -12.41
CA ILE A 304 23.76 -11.67 -13.49
C ILE A 304 22.51 -12.49 -13.74
N GLN A 305 22.08 -12.56 -15.00
CA GLN A 305 20.89 -13.29 -15.43
C GLN A 305 21.20 -14.77 -15.74
N PRO A 306 20.18 -15.64 -15.92
CA PRO A 306 20.41 -17.07 -16.18
C PRO A 306 21.14 -17.34 -17.52
N ASP A 307 21.05 -16.43 -18.48
CA ASP A 307 21.79 -16.49 -19.74
C ASP A 307 23.25 -15.97 -19.60
N GLY A 308 23.66 -15.63 -18.38
CA GLY A 308 24.95 -15.01 -18.09
C GLY A 308 24.99 -13.52 -18.40
N SER A 309 23.87 -12.87 -18.78
CA SER A 309 23.88 -11.43 -19.03
C SER A 309 24.06 -10.61 -17.77
N LEU A 310 24.90 -9.59 -17.84
CA LEU A 310 25.21 -8.71 -16.70
C LEU A 310 24.45 -7.40 -16.86
N THR A 311 23.88 -6.93 -15.76
CA THR A 311 23.12 -5.68 -15.71
C THR A 311 23.54 -4.87 -14.49
N ALA A 312 23.40 -3.55 -14.61
CA ALA A 312 23.65 -2.62 -13.52
C ALA A 312 22.59 -1.52 -13.56
N THR A 313 22.04 -1.21 -12.39
CA THR A 313 20.99 -0.20 -12.21
C THR A 313 21.45 0.80 -11.17
N PHE A 314 21.55 2.07 -11.57
CA PHE A 314 21.83 3.17 -10.66
C PHE A 314 20.59 3.49 -9.81
N PRO A 315 20.76 3.99 -8.58
CA PRO A 315 19.64 4.36 -7.73
C PRO A 315 18.94 5.62 -8.26
N ASP A 316 17.62 5.74 -8.06
CA ASP A 316 16.82 6.88 -8.52
C ASP A 316 17.30 8.25 -8.00
N SER A 317 18.03 8.25 -6.87
CA SER A 317 18.64 9.44 -6.28
C SER A 317 19.83 10.00 -7.07
N LEU A 318 20.33 9.24 -8.06
CA LEU A 318 21.48 9.58 -8.89
C LEU A 318 21.10 9.47 -10.36
N TRP A 319 21.17 10.58 -11.08
CA TRP A 319 21.11 10.54 -12.53
C TRP A 319 22.52 10.43 -13.06
N ALA A 320 22.83 9.33 -13.73
CA ALA A 320 24.10 9.12 -14.40
C ALA A 320 23.87 9.06 -15.92
N ASP A 321 24.74 9.75 -16.66
CA ASP A 321 24.95 9.50 -18.08
C ASP A 321 26.14 8.56 -18.22
N TYR A 322 25.91 7.41 -18.86
CA TYR A 322 26.88 6.32 -18.89
C TYR A 322 26.75 5.48 -20.15
N THR A 323 27.85 4.79 -20.45
CA THR A 323 27.89 3.75 -21.47
C THR A 323 28.31 2.43 -20.84
N THR A 324 27.92 1.32 -21.45
CA THR A 324 28.35 -0.01 -21.05
C THR A 324 29.15 -0.67 -22.15
N SER A 325 30.21 -1.37 -21.77
CA SER A 325 30.98 -2.22 -22.67
C SER A 325 31.10 -3.59 -22.05
N ARG A 326 31.00 -4.63 -22.88
CA ARG A 326 31.09 -6.01 -22.44
C ARG A 326 32.21 -6.73 -23.17
N GLN A 327 33.07 -7.38 -22.40
CA GLN A 327 34.12 -8.25 -22.90
C GLN A 327 34.00 -9.58 -22.15
N ALA A 328 33.59 -10.64 -22.85
CA ALA A 328 33.34 -11.95 -22.25
C ALA A 328 32.42 -11.89 -21.00
N ASP A 329 32.96 -12.23 -19.84
CA ASP A 329 32.32 -12.26 -18.52
C ASP A 329 32.46 -10.95 -17.74
N GLN A 330 33.04 -9.89 -18.33
CA GLN A 330 33.18 -8.58 -17.70
C GLN A 330 32.23 -7.53 -18.30
N LEU A 331 31.48 -6.84 -17.44
CA LEU A 331 30.74 -5.63 -17.72
C LEU A 331 31.50 -4.42 -17.17
N THR A 332 31.80 -3.46 -18.04
CA THR A 332 32.41 -2.18 -17.67
C THR A 332 31.42 -1.06 -17.90
N ILE A 333 31.14 -0.30 -16.85
CA ILE A 333 30.26 0.87 -16.87
C ILE A 333 31.13 2.11 -16.86
N THR A 334 31.05 2.95 -17.89
CA THR A 334 31.78 4.22 -17.93
C THR A 334 30.81 5.37 -17.72
N VAL A 335 30.91 6.04 -16.58
CA VAL A 335 30.08 7.21 -16.23
C VAL A 335 30.79 8.48 -16.71
N THR A 336 30.13 9.22 -17.60
CA THR A 336 30.68 10.45 -18.22
C THR A 336 30.13 11.72 -17.57
N ASN A 337 28.96 11.65 -16.95
CA ASN A 337 28.37 12.74 -16.20
C ASN A 337 27.39 12.20 -15.16
N ALA A 338 27.19 12.91 -14.06
CA ALA A 338 26.26 12.51 -13.02
C ALA A 338 25.76 13.72 -12.24
N VAL A 339 24.50 13.73 -11.81
CA VAL A 339 23.87 14.74 -10.93
C VAL A 339 23.05 14.04 -9.85
N ARG A 340 22.89 14.63 -8.66
CA ARG A 340 21.91 14.13 -7.69
C ARG A 340 20.51 14.52 -8.13
N ALA A 341 19.57 13.59 -8.12
CA ALA A 341 18.19 13.84 -8.53
C ALA A 341 17.55 14.98 -7.70
N SER A 342 17.91 15.08 -6.41
CA SER A 342 17.44 16.14 -5.51
C SER A 342 17.90 17.54 -5.89
N ASP A 343 18.98 17.67 -6.66
CA ASP A 343 19.57 18.94 -7.05
C ASP A 343 19.11 19.43 -8.44
N VAL A 344 18.50 18.54 -9.24
CA VAL A 344 18.00 18.85 -10.59
C VAL A 344 16.95 19.94 -10.56
N THR A 345 15.99 19.88 -9.63
CA THR A 345 14.84 20.80 -9.56
C THR A 345 15.01 21.86 -8.48
N ARG A 346 16.24 22.39 -8.31
CA ARG A 346 16.54 23.47 -7.38
C ARG A 346 16.71 24.80 -8.08
N LEU A 347 15.74 25.15 -8.92
CA LEU A 347 15.67 26.46 -9.57
C LEU A 347 14.84 27.44 -8.73
N ALA A 348 15.17 28.72 -8.80
CA ALA A 348 14.43 29.79 -8.14
C ALA A 348 14.31 31.01 -9.04
N LEU A 349 13.23 31.78 -8.89
CA LEU A 349 13.11 33.06 -9.59
C LEU A 349 14.02 34.09 -8.93
N GLY A 350 15.00 34.58 -9.67
CA GLY A 350 15.82 35.74 -9.27
C GLY A 350 15.09 37.07 -9.45
N GLY A 351 14.13 37.12 -10.38
CA GLY A 351 13.23 38.25 -10.59
C GLY A 351 12.83 38.43 -12.05
N VAL A 352 11.82 39.27 -12.27
CA VAL A 352 11.41 39.76 -13.58
C VAL A 352 11.71 41.25 -13.62
N GLN A 353 12.39 41.71 -14.66
CA GLN A 353 12.93 43.08 -14.74
C GLN A 353 12.80 43.65 -16.16
N GLY A 354 12.64 44.96 -16.24
CA GLY A 354 12.51 45.67 -17.51
C GLY A 354 11.09 45.61 -18.09
N SER A 355 10.92 46.19 -19.27
CA SER A 355 9.64 46.20 -20.00
C SER A 355 9.89 46.32 -21.51
N GLY A 356 8.87 46.03 -22.30
CA GLY A 356 8.94 46.01 -23.76
C GLY A 356 10.03 45.08 -24.26
N ALA A 357 10.88 45.58 -25.16
CA ALA A 357 11.99 44.79 -25.74
C ALA A 357 13.08 44.39 -24.73
N ASN A 358 13.14 45.04 -23.56
CA ASN A 358 14.15 44.79 -22.54
C ASN A 358 13.63 43.94 -21.37
N LEU A 359 12.38 43.44 -21.46
CA LEU A 359 11.81 42.56 -20.43
C LEU A 359 12.62 41.27 -20.35
N LYS A 360 13.01 40.89 -19.14
CA LYS A 360 13.73 39.66 -18.87
C LYS A 360 13.28 38.99 -17.58
N ALA A 361 13.32 37.66 -17.58
CA ALA A 361 13.21 36.87 -16.37
C ALA A 361 14.56 36.24 -16.03
N VAL A 362 14.84 36.16 -14.75
CA VAL A 362 16.07 35.58 -14.22
C VAL A 362 15.70 34.33 -13.44
N VAL A 363 16.26 33.19 -13.84
CA VAL A 363 16.12 31.92 -13.10
C VAL A 363 17.49 31.54 -12.56
N LEU A 364 17.58 31.33 -11.26
CA LEU A 364 18.79 30.94 -10.55
C LEU A 364 18.78 29.44 -10.32
N ASP A 365 19.87 28.78 -10.67
CA ASP A 365 20.15 27.41 -10.30
C ASP A 365 20.85 27.38 -8.95
N LEU A 366 20.10 27.03 -7.90
CA LEU A 366 20.61 27.05 -6.53
C LEU A 366 21.57 25.88 -6.25
N ALA A 367 21.53 24.83 -7.06
CA ALA A 367 22.45 23.70 -6.94
C ALA A 367 23.66 23.81 -7.88
N GLY A 368 23.60 24.69 -8.90
CA GLY A 368 24.72 24.89 -9.83
C GLY A 368 24.93 23.73 -10.81
N GLU A 369 23.87 22.97 -11.08
CA GLU A 369 23.88 21.76 -11.91
C GLU A 369 23.76 22.03 -13.42
N SER A 370 23.47 23.27 -13.80
CA SER A 370 23.16 23.68 -15.18
C SER A 370 24.26 23.33 -16.20
N ALA A 371 25.53 23.33 -15.78
CA ALA A 371 26.64 22.98 -16.66
C ALA A 371 26.66 21.49 -17.04
N TYR A 372 25.94 20.65 -16.27
CA TYR A 372 25.90 19.20 -16.42
C TYR A 372 24.54 18.70 -16.93
N LEU A 373 23.58 19.60 -17.14
CA LEU A 373 22.20 19.28 -17.49
C LEU A 373 21.81 19.95 -18.80
N THR A 374 21.00 19.26 -19.60
CA THR A 374 20.22 19.96 -20.63
C THR A 374 19.03 20.63 -19.95
N THR A 375 18.84 21.94 -20.18
CA THR A 375 17.72 22.70 -19.62
C THR A 375 16.93 23.38 -20.74
N GLN A 376 15.64 23.11 -20.84
CA GLN A 376 14.69 23.79 -21.72
C GLN A 376 13.67 24.54 -20.87
N PHE A 377 13.37 25.79 -21.24
CA PHE A 377 12.33 26.57 -20.58
C PHE A 377 11.08 26.62 -21.45
N ARG A 378 9.92 26.36 -20.85
CA ARG A 378 8.60 26.69 -21.38
C ARG A 378 8.05 27.87 -20.60
N LEU A 379 7.31 28.72 -21.28
CA LEU A 379 6.76 29.93 -20.69
C LEU A 379 5.28 30.02 -21.02
N THR A 380 4.48 30.20 -19.96
CA THR A 380 3.11 30.70 -20.08
C THR A 380 3.09 32.14 -19.57
N LEU A 381 2.86 33.08 -20.47
CA LEU A 381 2.72 34.50 -20.14
C LEU A 381 1.27 34.93 -20.36
N LYS A 382 0.67 35.48 -19.31
CA LYS A 382 -0.67 36.08 -19.35
C LYS A 382 -0.61 37.52 -18.90
N THR A 383 -1.35 38.40 -19.55
CA THR A 383 -1.39 39.83 -19.22
C THR A 383 -2.83 40.30 -19.04
N THR A 384 -3.02 41.42 -18.34
CA THR A 384 -4.31 42.08 -18.21
C THR A 384 -4.16 43.60 -18.26
N ASP A 385 -5.23 44.25 -18.72
CA ASP A 385 -5.32 45.70 -18.83
C ASP A 385 -5.93 46.35 -17.58
N GLY A 386 -6.53 45.55 -16.69
CA GLY A 386 -7.12 46.04 -15.44
C GLY A 386 -6.14 45.99 -14.27
N ASP A 387 -6.38 46.84 -13.27
CA ASP A 387 -5.62 46.87 -12.02
C ASP A 387 -6.17 45.82 -11.03
N PRO A 388 -5.35 44.86 -10.56
CA PRO A 388 -5.76 43.86 -9.57
C PRO A 388 -6.20 44.41 -8.22
N SER A 389 -5.84 45.67 -7.95
CA SER A 389 -6.24 46.40 -6.74
C SER A 389 -7.70 46.88 -6.82
N ASP A 390 -8.18 47.17 -8.04
CA ASP A 390 -9.49 47.79 -8.29
C ASP A 390 -10.57 46.80 -8.75
N ASP A 391 -10.20 45.70 -9.43
CA ASP A 391 -11.15 44.72 -9.96
C ASP A 391 -10.89 43.29 -9.43
N ARG A 392 -11.88 42.72 -8.74
CA ARG A 392 -11.83 41.34 -8.23
C ARG A 392 -12.08 40.28 -9.31
N ARG A 393 -12.47 40.66 -10.54
CA ARG A 393 -12.81 39.76 -11.65
C ARG A 393 -11.94 39.97 -12.89
N LEU A 394 -10.67 40.32 -12.68
CA LEU A 394 -9.73 40.47 -13.78
C LEU A 394 -9.62 39.23 -14.66
N ARG A 395 -9.71 39.47 -15.97
CA ARG A 395 -9.44 38.46 -16.98
C ARG A 395 -8.01 38.63 -17.47
N TYR A 396 -7.17 37.64 -17.17
CA TYR A 396 -5.86 37.48 -17.79
C TYR A 396 -6.02 36.80 -19.15
N VAL A 397 -5.30 37.31 -20.16
CA VAL A 397 -5.26 36.74 -21.51
C VAL A 397 -3.88 36.13 -21.73
N THR A 398 -3.81 34.87 -22.14
CA THR A 398 -2.56 34.23 -22.55
C THR A 398 -2.05 34.88 -23.83
N VAL A 399 -0.83 35.38 -23.78
CA VAL A 399 -0.16 36.05 -24.91
C VAL A 399 1.05 35.25 -25.41
N TYR A 400 1.55 34.30 -24.61
CA TYR A 400 2.56 33.32 -25.01
C TYR A 400 2.36 32.04 -24.21
N ASP A 401 2.49 30.89 -24.87
CA ASP A 401 2.41 29.55 -24.26
C ASP A 401 3.20 28.57 -25.15
N ASP A 402 4.52 28.61 -25.03
CA ASP A 402 5.42 27.75 -25.81
C ASP A 402 6.82 27.63 -25.16
N VAL A 403 7.70 26.84 -25.77
CA VAL A 403 9.13 26.77 -25.46
C VAL A 403 9.77 28.14 -25.71
N VAL A 404 10.61 28.61 -24.79
CA VAL A 404 11.44 29.80 -24.99
C VAL A 404 12.57 29.43 -25.97
N PRO A 405 12.71 30.13 -27.12
CA PRO A 405 13.78 29.85 -28.08
C PRO A 405 15.16 29.90 -27.43
N ALA A 406 16.04 28.96 -27.78
CA ALA A 406 17.33 28.76 -27.12
C ALA A 406 18.24 30.00 -27.23
N GLU A 407 18.15 30.75 -28.32
CA GLU A 407 18.86 32.00 -28.55
C GLU A 407 18.42 33.16 -27.62
N LEU A 408 17.26 33.02 -26.97
CA LEU A 408 16.75 33.95 -25.97
C LEU A 408 17.10 33.54 -24.54
N VAL A 409 17.80 32.42 -24.37
CA VAL A 409 18.26 31.92 -23.08
C VAL A 409 19.78 32.03 -23.03
N SER A 410 20.28 32.74 -22.01
CA SER A 410 21.72 32.80 -21.74
C SER A 410 22.02 32.29 -20.35
N LEU A 411 23.07 31.48 -20.21
CA LEU A 411 23.56 30.96 -18.94
C LEU A 411 24.90 31.61 -18.61
N SER A 412 24.99 32.25 -17.45
CA SER A 412 26.23 32.79 -16.91
C SER A 412 26.39 32.31 -15.47
N GLY A 413 27.33 31.37 -15.25
CA GLY A 413 27.46 30.70 -13.96
C GLY A 413 26.21 29.88 -13.65
N ASN A 414 25.52 30.22 -12.56
CA ASN A 414 24.27 29.57 -12.15
C ASN A 414 23.01 30.40 -12.48
N ARG A 415 23.13 31.41 -13.35
CA ARG A 415 22.06 32.34 -13.67
C ARG A 415 21.63 32.19 -15.12
N PHE A 416 20.38 31.80 -15.33
CA PHE A 416 19.71 31.91 -16.61
C PHE A 416 19.07 33.29 -16.75
N GLU A 417 19.31 33.96 -17.87
CA GLU A 417 18.58 35.15 -18.30
C GLU A 417 17.74 34.80 -19.53
N LEU A 418 16.43 34.91 -19.37
CA LEU A 418 15.43 34.67 -20.41
C LEU A 418 14.97 36.02 -20.97
N ALA A 419 15.27 36.30 -22.22
CA ALA A 419 14.97 37.57 -22.88
C ALA A 419 13.49 37.64 -23.37
N LEU A 420 12.55 37.67 -22.42
CA LEU A 420 11.11 37.63 -22.68
C LEU A 420 10.62 38.75 -23.62
N GLY A 421 11.25 39.92 -23.60
CA GLY A 421 10.95 41.05 -24.48
C GLY A 421 11.22 40.82 -25.96
N ARG A 422 11.91 39.72 -26.29
CA ARG A 422 12.28 39.33 -27.66
C ARG A 422 11.52 38.11 -28.16
N LEU A 423 10.51 37.64 -27.41
CA LEU A 423 9.62 36.57 -27.85
C LEU A 423 8.88 36.97 -29.13
N PRO A 424 8.51 36.00 -29.99
CA PRO A 424 7.84 36.24 -31.26
C PRO A 424 6.34 36.57 -31.07
N ILE A 425 6.05 37.64 -30.31
CA ILE A 425 4.70 38.12 -29.98
C ILE A 425 4.60 39.63 -30.17
N ASP A 426 3.37 40.14 -30.25
CA ASP A 426 3.13 41.57 -30.23
C ASP A 426 3.66 42.20 -28.93
N ARG A 427 4.25 43.40 -29.03
CA ARG A 427 4.89 44.06 -27.88
C ARG A 427 3.91 44.79 -26.95
N GLY A 428 2.68 45.02 -27.39
CA GLY A 428 1.64 45.71 -26.61
C GLY A 428 1.42 45.12 -25.21
N PRO A 429 1.30 43.79 -25.08
CA PRO A 429 1.23 43.11 -23.78
C PRO A 429 2.44 43.32 -22.84
N LEU A 430 3.60 43.71 -23.36
CA LEU A 430 4.84 43.84 -22.58
C LEU A 430 5.14 45.28 -22.14
N THR A 431 4.23 46.23 -22.39
CA THR A 431 4.43 47.65 -22.04
C THR A 431 4.50 47.86 -20.53
N ARG A 432 5.29 48.85 -20.10
CA ARG A 432 5.39 49.27 -18.70
C ARG A 432 3.99 49.50 -18.10
N GLY A 433 3.78 49.05 -16.86
CA GLY A 433 2.52 49.24 -16.14
C GLY A 433 1.46 48.16 -16.42
N LYS A 434 1.72 47.19 -17.31
CA LYS A 434 0.85 46.03 -17.51
C LYS A 434 1.03 45.01 -16.40
N TYR A 435 -0.07 44.48 -15.89
CA TYR A 435 -0.05 43.37 -14.94
C TYR A 435 0.07 42.06 -15.69
N ALA A 436 0.90 41.17 -15.17
CA ALA A 436 1.20 39.89 -15.79
C ALA A 436 1.31 38.75 -14.79
N GLN A 437 1.01 37.56 -15.28
CA GLN A 437 1.28 36.27 -14.67
C GLN A 437 2.25 35.54 -15.59
N ILE A 438 3.38 35.14 -15.03
CA ILE A 438 4.43 34.38 -15.70
C ILE A 438 4.51 33.03 -14.99
N GLU A 439 4.39 31.96 -15.75
CA GLU A 439 4.76 30.62 -15.32
C GLU A 439 5.88 30.12 -16.21
N ILE A 440 7.02 29.81 -15.60
CA ILE A 440 8.20 29.27 -16.27
C ILE A 440 8.32 27.81 -15.82
N THR A 441 8.21 26.88 -16.78
CA THR A 441 8.46 25.46 -16.54
C THR A 441 9.83 25.12 -17.11
N ALA A 442 10.75 24.76 -16.24
CA ALA A 442 12.06 24.26 -16.64
C ALA A 442 12.02 22.73 -16.75
N VAL A 443 12.30 22.21 -17.93
CA VAL A 443 12.49 20.78 -18.20
C VAL A 443 13.98 20.50 -18.21
N ARG A 444 14.45 19.67 -17.28
CA ARG A 444 15.87 19.30 -17.15
C ARG A 444 16.07 17.83 -17.44
N SER A 445 17.17 17.48 -18.09
CA SER A 445 17.49 16.09 -18.43
C SER A 445 18.99 15.78 -18.41
N LEU A 446 19.30 14.52 -18.11
CA LEU A 446 20.63 13.90 -18.21
C LEU A 446 20.50 12.43 -18.58
N GLY A 447 21.14 12.01 -19.66
CA GLY A 447 20.99 10.65 -20.19
C GLY A 447 19.52 10.35 -20.49
N THR A 448 19.00 9.29 -19.87
CA THR A 448 17.58 8.89 -19.98
C THR A 448 16.66 9.53 -18.95
N ASN A 449 17.19 10.31 -18.01
CA ASN A 449 16.41 10.89 -16.91
C ASN A 449 15.92 12.31 -17.26
N SER A 450 14.72 12.67 -16.78
CA SER A 450 14.18 14.03 -16.90
C SER A 450 13.23 14.39 -15.75
N ALA A 451 13.13 15.68 -15.45
CA ALA A 451 12.27 16.25 -14.42
C ALA A 451 11.86 17.67 -14.80
N GLU A 452 10.73 18.10 -14.27
CA GLU A 452 10.17 19.43 -14.53
C GLU A 452 10.03 20.21 -13.23
N GLN A 453 10.21 21.53 -13.31
CA GLN A 453 9.93 22.44 -12.21
C GLN A 453 9.22 23.69 -12.74
N SER A 454 8.03 23.96 -12.21
CA SER A 454 7.30 25.20 -12.48
C SER A 454 7.64 26.28 -11.46
N ILE A 455 7.83 27.50 -11.96
CA ILE A 455 8.11 28.70 -11.18
C ILE A 455 7.11 29.77 -11.62
N SER A 456 6.37 30.35 -10.68
CA SER A 456 5.36 31.36 -10.98
C SER A 456 5.76 32.74 -10.45
N TRP A 457 5.33 33.77 -11.17
CA TRP A 457 5.45 35.17 -10.80
C TRP A 457 4.18 35.91 -11.18
N GLN A 458 3.75 36.83 -10.34
CA GLN A 458 2.69 37.77 -10.63
C GLN A 458 3.14 39.16 -10.21
N GLY A 459 2.92 40.14 -11.08
CA GLY A 459 3.29 41.51 -10.80
C GLY A 459 3.04 42.42 -11.98
N GLN A 460 3.71 43.57 -11.97
CA GLN A 460 3.62 44.59 -13.00
C GLN A 460 5.00 44.81 -13.64
N PHE A 461 5.03 45.00 -14.96
CA PHE A 461 6.27 45.26 -15.72
C PHE A 461 6.78 46.71 -15.62
#